data_AF-A7SUN1-F1
#
_entry.id   AF-A7SUN1-F1
#
_cell.length_a   1.000
_cell.length_b   1.000
_cell.length_c   1.000
_cell.angle_alpha   90.00
_cell.angle_beta   90.00
_cell.angle_gamma   90.00
#
_symmetry.space_group_name_H-M   'P 1'
#
loop_
_entity.id
_entity.type
_entity.pdbx_description
1 polymer ?
#
loop_
_entity_poly.entity_id
_entity_poly.type
_entity_poly.pdbx_seq_one_letter_code
_entity_poly.pdbx_strand_id
1 'polypeptide(L)'
;MALEQRMKELEAKSKSDHAELLDLRTRSMRNNLLLFNIPEKDGENPHEVLVNTMKVEMKLQNVDAVELERVHRIGNSKTSSRPLVAKFLRFQDRERVGKNAHALKGTNIGIAEQFPKEIAHERKVLYPIMKKAKKDGHKVHMVLEKLYINGQRYFPQ
;
A
#
# COMPACT_ATOMS: atom_id res chain seq x y z
N MET A 1 -24.90 36.38 -6.53
CA MET A 1 -24.78 36.45 -5.06
C MET A 1 -25.31 35.19 -4.34
N ALA A 2 -26.62 34.91 -4.24
CA ALA A 2 -27.11 33.75 -3.49
C ALA A 2 -26.72 32.38 -4.09
N LEU A 3 -26.74 32.28 -5.43
CA LEU A 3 -26.33 31.06 -6.14
C LEU A 3 -24.83 30.77 -5.97
N GLU A 4 -23.99 31.80 -6.10
CA GLU A 4 -22.54 31.68 -5.92
C GLU A 4 -22.17 31.29 -4.49
N GLN A 5 -22.86 31.86 -3.50
CA GLN A 5 -22.67 31.48 -2.10
C GLN A 5 -23.02 30.01 -1.88
N ARG A 6 -24.14 29.55 -2.43
CA ARG A 6 -24.56 28.14 -2.33
C ARG A 6 -23.61 27.19 -3.08
N MET A 7 -23.05 27.60 -4.21
CA MET A 7 -22.01 26.83 -4.91
C MET A 7 -20.76 26.68 -4.05
N LYS A 8 -20.26 27.76 -3.44
CA LYS A 8 -19.10 27.71 -2.54
C LYS A 8 -19.34 26.78 -1.34
N GLU A 9 -20.52 26.83 -0.75
CA GLU A 9 -20.91 25.95 0.36
C GLU A 9 -20.95 24.48 -0.05
N LEU A 10 -21.52 24.16 -1.22
CA LEU A 10 -21.55 22.80 -1.75
C LEU A 10 -20.15 22.28 -2.10
N GLU A 11 -19.29 23.10 -2.68
CA GLU A 11 -17.89 22.73 -2.96
C GLU A 11 -17.11 22.46 -1.67
N ALA A 12 -17.28 23.29 -0.65
CA ALA A 12 -16.66 23.09 0.66
C ALA A 12 -17.12 21.79 1.31
N LYS A 13 -18.43 21.50 1.27
CA LYS A 13 -18.99 20.25 1.78
C LYS A 13 -18.47 19.03 1.00
N SER A 14 -18.49 19.08 -0.33
CA SER A 14 -17.96 18.01 -1.18
C SER A 14 -16.48 17.69 -0.87
N LYS A 15 -15.65 18.73 -0.66
CA LYS A 15 -14.25 18.54 -0.23
C LYS A 15 -14.14 17.88 1.14
N SER A 16 -14.99 18.28 2.09
CA SER A 16 -15.03 17.69 3.44
C SER A 16 -15.43 16.22 3.40
N ASP A 17 -16.54 15.90 2.72
CA ASP A 17 -17.06 14.55 2.59
C ASP A 17 -16.04 13.64 1.88
N HIS A 18 -15.36 14.16 0.85
CA HIS A 18 -14.29 13.43 0.17
C HIS A 18 -13.10 13.14 1.09
N ALA A 19 -12.69 14.11 1.93
CA ALA A 19 -11.61 13.92 2.88
C ALA A 19 -11.95 12.86 3.95
N GLU A 20 -13.19 12.87 4.47
CA GLU A 20 -13.65 11.87 5.43
C GLU A 20 -13.72 10.47 4.81
N LEU A 21 -14.26 10.36 3.59
CA LEU A 21 -14.29 9.10 2.85
C LEU A 21 -12.88 8.54 2.60
N LEU A 22 -11.93 9.41 2.28
CA LEU A 22 -10.54 9.01 2.06
C LEU A 22 -9.88 8.52 3.35
N ASP A 23 -10.13 9.18 4.49
CA ASP A 23 -9.65 8.75 5.81
C ASP A 23 -10.24 7.37 6.18
N LEU A 24 -11.54 7.18 6.02
CA LEU A 24 -12.21 5.89 6.29
C LEU A 24 -11.64 4.75 5.43
N ARG A 25 -11.44 4.99 4.12
CA ARG A 25 -10.83 4.02 3.21
C ARG A 25 -9.39 3.69 3.62
N THR A 26 -8.62 4.70 4.01
CA THR A 26 -7.23 4.52 4.46
C THR A 26 -7.15 3.69 5.74
N ARG A 27 -8.01 3.97 6.72
CA ARG A 27 -8.09 3.19 7.96
C ARG A 27 -8.49 1.73 7.70
N SER A 28 -9.46 1.51 6.82
CA SER A 28 -9.91 0.17 6.41
C SER A 28 -8.81 -0.65 5.72
N MET A 29 -7.92 0.00 4.95
CA MET A 29 -6.81 -0.64 4.25
C MET A 29 -5.52 -0.75 5.07
N ARG A 30 -5.47 -0.18 6.30
CA ARG A 30 -4.26 -0.10 7.12
C ARG A 30 -3.64 -1.47 7.43
N ASN A 31 -4.46 -2.49 7.56
CA ASN A 31 -4.02 -3.85 7.85
C ASN A 31 -3.74 -4.67 6.58
N ASN A 32 -3.64 -4.03 5.40
CA ASN A 32 -3.49 -4.74 4.14
C ASN A 32 -2.07 -4.58 3.58
N LEU A 33 -1.52 -5.68 3.06
CA LEU A 33 -0.34 -5.66 2.20
C LEU A 33 -0.72 -6.11 0.79
N LEU A 34 -0.05 -5.49 -0.18
CA LEU A 34 -0.02 -5.89 -1.56
C LEU A 34 1.27 -6.66 -1.83
N LEU A 35 1.14 -7.84 -2.42
CA LEU A 35 2.27 -8.60 -2.94
C LEU A 35 2.18 -8.64 -4.47
N PHE A 36 3.29 -8.35 -5.12
CA PHE A 36 3.40 -8.23 -6.58
C PHE A 36 4.32 -9.30 -7.14
N ASN A 37 4.10 -9.66 -8.40
CA ASN A 37 4.95 -10.59 -9.16
C ASN A 37 5.06 -11.99 -8.54
N ILE A 38 4.06 -12.41 -7.78
CA ILE A 38 3.92 -13.80 -7.36
C ILE A 38 3.21 -14.54 -8.50
N PRO A 39 3.82 -15.58 -9.08
CA PRO A 39 3.20 -16.38 -10.13
C PRO A 39 1.81 -16.83 -9.72
N GLU A 40 0.89 -16.81 -10.67
CA GLU A 40 -0.51 -17.20 -10.46
C GLU A 40 -0.79 -18.51 -11.21
N LYS A 41 -1.41 -19.46 -10.53
CA LYS A 41 -1.85 -20.73 -11.13
C LYS A 41 -3.37 -20.82 -11.13
N ASP A 42 -3.92 -21.50 -12.13
CA ASP A 42 -5.36 -21.74 -12.17
C ASP A 42 -5.80 -22.63 -11.00
N GLY A 43 -6.92 -22.28 -10.38
CA GLY A 43 -7.42 -22.97 -9.17
C GLY A 43 -6.53 -22.84 -7.93
N GLU A 44 -5.56 -21.92 -7.89
CA GLU A 44 -4.71 -21.76 -6.70
C GLU A 44 -5.50 -21.30 -5.47
N ASN A 45 -5.00 -21.65 -4.27
CA ASN A 45 -5.45 -21.06 -3.03
C ASN A 45 -4.57 -19.85 -2.66
N PRO A 46 -5.06 -18.59 -2.75
CA PRO A 46 -4.28 -17.39 -2.45
C PRO A 46 -3.68 -17.39 -1.04
N HIS A 47 -4.37 -18.02 -0.07
CA HIS A 47 -3.90 -18.12 1.30
C HIS A 47 -2.63 -18.99 1.38
N GLU A 48 -2.65 -20.18 0.79
CA GLU A 48 -1.50 -21.08 0.75
C GLU A 48 -0.33 -20.47 -0.01
N VAL A 49 -0.60 -19.79 -1.13
CA VAL A 49 0.43 -19.08 -1.91
C VAL A 49 1.13 -18.02 -1.04
N LEU A 50 0.38 -17.23 -0.28
CA LEU A 50 0.95 -16.22 0.61
C LEU A 50 1.76 -16.86 1.75
N VAL A 51 1.22 -17.89 2.41
CA VAL A 51 1.90 -18.61 3.49
C VAL A 51 3.21 -19.21 3.00
N ASN A 52 3.19 -19.85 1.84
CA ASN A 52 4.40 -20.40 1.22
C ASN A 52 5.41 -19.30 0.87
N THR A 53 4.95 -18.17 0.33
CA THR A 53 5.81 -17.01 0.04
C THR A 53 6.48 -16.48 1.32
N MET A 54 5.74 -16.37 2.43
CA MET A 54 6.30 -15.95 3.71
C MET A 54 7.34 -16.94 4.26
N LYS A 55 7.13 -18.24 4.09
CA LYS A 55 8.05 -19.30 4.56
C LYS A 55 9.30 -19.41 3.70
N VAL A 56 9.14 -19.45 2.38
CA VAL A 56 10.22 -19.77 1.42
C VAL A 56 10.99 -18.52 1.02
N GLU A 57 10.29 -17.53 0.47
CA GLU A 57 10.91 -16.34 -0.12
C GLU A 57 11.34 -15.34 0.97
N MET A 58 10.51 -15.17 2.00
CA MET A 58 10.80 -14.24 3.09
C MET A 58 11.55 -14.89 4.27
N LYS A 59 11.64 -16.23 4.31
CA LYS A 59 12.27 -17.01 5.40
C LYS A 59 11.78 -16.60 6.80
N LEU A 60 10.52 -16.17 6.87
CA LEU A 60 9.95 -15.66 8.11
C LEU A 60 9.73 -16.83 9.08
N GLN A 61 10.11 -16.65 10.34
CA GLN A 61 9.84 -17.63 11.39
C GLN A 61 8.42 -17.45 11.94
N ASN A 62 7.83 -18.52 12.48
CA ASN A 62 6.50 -18.50 13.11
C ASN A 62 5.39 -17.96 12.19
N VAL A 63 5.42 -18.34 10.90
CA VAL A 63 4.39 -17.94 9.93
C VAL A 63 3.01 -18.46 10.32
N ASP A 64 2.93 -19.64 10.94
CA ASP A 64 1.66 -20.26 11.34
C ASP A 64 0.95 -19.48 12.46
N ALA A 65 1.65 -18.57 13.15
CA ALA A 65 1.06 -17.64 14.10
C ALA A 65 0.52 -16.34 13.47
N VAL A 66 0.73 -16.12 12.16
CA VAL A 66 0.17 -14.97 11.44
C VAL A 66 -1.31 -15.21 11.19
N GLU A 67 -2.16 -14.37 11.76
CA GLU A 67 -3.60 -14.43 11.52
C GLU A 67 -4.00 -13.54 10.33
N LEU A 68 -4.54 -14.18 9.29
CA LEU A 68 -5.02 -13.54 8.07
C LEU A 68 -6.55 -13.51 8.10
N GLU A 69 -7.13 -12.33 7.94
CA GLU A 69 -8.59 -12.18 7.80
C GLU A 69 -9.04 -12.61 6.41
N ARG A 70 -8.29 -12.20 5.37
CA ARG A 70 -8.62 -12.53 3.97
C ARG A 70 -7.40 -12.40 3.07
N VAL A 71 -7.26 -13.32 2.12
CA VAL A 71 -6.26 -13.25 1.05
C VAL A 71 -6.92 -13.51 -0.29
N HIS A 72 -6.67 -12.65 -1.27
CA HIS A 72 -7.25 -12.79 -2.62
C HIS A 72 -6.41 -12.05 -3.67
N ARG A 73 -6.51 -12.47 -4.92
CA ARG A 73 -5.93 -11.78 -6.08
C ARG A 73 -6.82 -10.59 -6.48
N ILE A 74 -6.21 -9.50 -6.93
CA ILE A 74 -6.92 -8.32 -7.45
C ILE A 74 -6.47 -7.94 -8.87
N GLY A 75 -7.36 -7.31 -9.62
CA GLY A 75 -7.07 -6.84 -10.98
C GLY A 75 -7.60 -7.79 -12.05
N ASN A 76 -7.29 -7.45 -13.30
CA ASN A 76 -7.84 -8.11 -14.48
C ASN A 76 -7.19 -9.49 -14.69
N SER A 77 -8.01 -10.52 -14.96
CA SER A 77 -7.60 -11.89 -15.24
C SER A 77 -6.71 -12.04 -16.48
N LYS A 78 -6.68 -11.06 -17.38
CA LYS A 78 -5.73 -11.03 -18.51
C LYS A 78 -4.28 -10.74 -18.07
N THR A 79 -4.07 -10.33 -16.83
CA THR A 79 -2.74 -10.09 -16.27
C THR A 79 -2.16 -11.43 -15.81
N SER A 80 -0.97 -11.78 -16.28
CA SER A 80 -0.34 -13.09 -15.99
C SER A 80 0.03 -13.32 -14.52
N SER A 81 0.09 -12.29 -13.69
CA SER A 81 0.40 -12.40 -12.27
C SER A 81 -0.28 -11.28 -11.49
N ARG A 82 -1.57 -11.47 -11.18
CA ARG A 82 -2.35 -10.48 -10.45
C ARG A 82 -1.77 -10.25 -9.05
N PRO A 83 -1.73 -9.01 -8.53
CA PRO A 83 -1.30 -8.77 -7.16
C PRO A 83 -2.16 -9.51 -6.14
N LEU A 84 -1.55 -10.02 -5.07
CA LEU A 84 -2.24 -10.53 -3.89
C LEU A 84 -2.51 -9.38 -2.93
N VAL A 85 -3.74 -9.30 -2.42
CA VAL A 85 -4.09 -8.48 -1.26
C VAL A 85 -4.24 -9.42 -0.06
N ALA A 86 -3.44 -9.17 0.96
CA ALA A 86 -3.52 -9.85 2.24
C ALA A 86 -3.99 -8.88 3.32
N LYS A 87 -5.17 -9.12 3.90
CA LYS A 87 -5.67 -8.41 5.07
C LYS A 87 -5.33 -9.21 6.32
N PHE A 88 -4.55 -8.60 7.20
CA PHE A 88 -4.12 -9.20 8.46
C PHE A 88 -5.13 -8.89 9.57
N LEU A 89 -5.34 -9.84 10.47
CA LEU A 89 -6.20 -9.61 11.63
C LEU A 89 -5.50 -8.66 12.62
N ARG A 90 -4.19 -8.84 12.83
CA ARG A 90 -3.37 -8.01 13.72
C ARG A 90 -2.46 -7.06 12.94
N PHE A 91 -2.47 -5.78 13.31
CA PHE A 91 -1.58 -4.77 12.71
C PHE A 91 -0.10 -5.11 12.93
N GLN A 92 0.24 -5.73 14.05
CA GLN A 92 1.60 -6.15 14.39
C GLN A 92 2.13 -7.22 13.43
N ASP A 93 1.29 -8.15 13.01
CA ASP A 93 1.67 -9.17 12.03
C ASP A 93 1.88 -8.56 10.65
N ARG A 94 0.98 -7.65 10.25
CA ARG A 94 1.15 -6.83 9.04
C ARG A 94 2.51 -6.12 9.05
N GLU A 95 2.83 -5.43 10.13
CA GLU A 95 4.10 -4.72 10.31
C GLU A 95 5.30 -5.67 10.26
N ARG A 96 5.21 -6.83 10.92
CA ARG A 96 6.27 -7.84 10.95
C ARG A 96 6.58 -8.34 9.54
N VAL A 97 5.55 -8.71 8.77
CA VAL A 97 5.69 -9.16 7.39
C VAL A 97 6.21 -8.03 6.51
N GLY A 98 5.62 -6.83 6.61
CA GLY A 98 6.04 -5.66 5.82
C GLY A 98 7.49 -5.24 6.04
N LYS A 99 7.98 -5.26 7.29
CA LYS A 99 9.40 -4.95 7.61
C LYS A 99 10.35 -6.01 7.09
N ASN A 100 9.90 -7.26 6.96
CA ASN A 100 10.69 -8.34 6.39
C ASN A 100 10.76 -8.33 4.85
N ALA A 101 10.20 -7.30 4.19
CA ALA A 101 10.32 -7.09 2.74
C ALA A 101 11.76 -7.12 2.22
N HIS A 102 12.74 -6.74 3.04
CA HIS A 102 14.16 -6.74 2.66
C HIS A 102 14.68 -8.14 2.33
N ALA A 103 14.08 -9.21 2.87
CA ALA A 103 14.42 -10.60 2.56
C ALA A 103 14.12 -10.96 1.10
N LEU A 104 13.22 -10.24 0.44
CA LEU A 104 12.87 -10.44 -0.98
C LEU A 104 13.88 -9.80 -1.94
N LYS A 105 14.90 -9.10 -1.45
CA LYS A 105 15.92 -8.46 -2.29
C LYS A 105 16.65 -9.50 -3.14
N GLY A 106 16.62 -9.33 -4.45
CA GLY A 106 17.19 -10.27 -5.42
C GLY A 106 16.16 -11.19 -6.06
N THR A 107 14.94 -11.24 -5.53
CA THR A 107 13.78 -11.84 -6.20
C THR A 107 13.05 -10.77 -7.04
N ASN A 108 12.08 -11.21 -7.84
CA ASN A 108 11.17 -10.31 -8.55
C ASN A 108 9.94 -9.91 -7.71
N ILE A 109 9.79 -10.45 -6.50
CA ILE A 109 8.59 -10.26 -5.67
C ILE A 109 8.67 -8.89 -5.00
N GLY A 110 7.59 -8.12 -5.13
CA GLY A 110 7.42 -6.84 -4.45
C GLY A 110 6.41 -6.94 -3.32
N ILE A 111 6.59 -6.13 -2.27
CA ILE A 111 5.59 -5.95 -1.22
C ILE A 111 5.42 -4.47 -0.92
N ALA A 112 4.17 -4.03 -0.74
CA ALA A 112 3.85 -2.66 -0.37
C ALA A 112 2.59 -2.59 0.50
N GLU A 113 2.44 -1.49 1.22
CA GLU A 113 1.17 -1.17 1.88
C GLU A 113 0.08 -0.89 0.83
N GLN A 114 -1.16 -1.28 1.14
CA GLN A 114 -2.30 -0.91 0.30
C GLN A 114 -2.80 0.49 0.66
N PHE A 115 -3.06 1.30 -0.37
CA PHE A 115 -3.66 2.63 -0.23
C PHE A 115 -4.87 2.78 -1.16
N PRO A 116 -5.81 3.69 -0.83
CA PRO A 116 -6.80 4.18 -1.78
C PRO A 116 -6.13 4.69 -3.06
N LYS A 117 -6.86 4.66 -4.17
CA LYS A 117 -6.30 4.97 -5.50
C LYS A 117 -5.71 6.37 -5.57
N GLU A 118 -6.37 7.32 -4.91
CA GLU A 118 -6.00 8.72 -4.79
C GLU A 118 -4.60 8.85 -4.16
N ILE A 119 -4.41 8.27 -2.97
CA ILE A 119 -3.10 8.27 -2.26
C ILE A 119 -2.05 7.47 -3.06
N ALA A 120 -2.42 6.33 -3.63
CA ALA A 120 -1.50 5.52 -4.43
C ALA A 120 -0.99 6.29 -5.66
N HIS A 121 -1.84 7.10 -6.28
CA HIS A 121 -1.49 7.97 -7.41
C HIS A 121 -0.49 9.04 -6.98
N GLU A 122 -0.77 9.79 -5.92
CA GLU A 122 0.15 10.80 -5.38
C GLU A 122 1.51 10.21 -5.03
N ARG A 123 1.54 9.05 -4.36
CA ARG A 123 2.79 8.36 -4.02
C ARG A 123 3.57 7.95 -5.27
N LYS A 124 2.90 7.59 -6.36
CA LYS A 124 3.54 7.23 -7.63
C LYS A 124 4.35 8.41 -8.19
N VAL A 125 3.80 9.62 -8.11
CA VAL A 125 4.48 10.87 -8.51
C VAL A 125 5.68 11.15 -7.60
N LEU A 126 5.57 10.85 -6.30
CA LEU A 126 6.62 11.12 -5.31
C LEU A 126 7.77 10.09 -5.32
N TYR A 127 7.56 8.86 -5.82
CA TYR A 127 8.58 7.81 -5.79
C TYR A 127 9.88 8.16 -6.53
N PRO A 128 9.89 8.74 -7.74
CA PRO A 128 11.12 9.19 -8.39
C PRO A 128 11.89 10.21 -7.56
N ILE A 129 11.18 11.18 -6.97
CA ILE A 129 11.75 12.23 -6.13
C ILE A 129 12.36 11.61 -4.86
N MET A 130 11.62 10.72 -4.20
CA MET A 130 12.08 9.97 -3.03
C MET A 130 13.35 9.17 -3.35
N LYS A 131 13.41 8.49 -4.50
CA LYS A 131 14.58 7.71 -4.93
C LYS A 131 15.80 8.61 -5.18
N LYS A 132 15.61 9.75 -5.83
CA LYS A 132 16.68 10.74 -6.07
C LYS A 132 17.22 11.28 -4.75
N ALA A 133 16.34 11.76 -3.86
CA ALA A 133 16.75 12.29 -2.56
C ALA A 133 17.50 11.26 -1.70
N LYS A 134 17.11 9.98 -1.73
CA LYS A 134 17.85 8.89 -1.07
C LYS A 134 19.24 8.69 -1.68
N LYS A 135 19.35 8.73 -3.02
CA LYS A 135 20.64 8.62 -3.73
C LYS A 135 21.57 9.78 -3.38
N ASP A 136 21.02 10.97 -3.19
CA ASP A 136 21.74 12.19 -2.82
C ASP A 136 22.08 12.24 -1.31
N GLY A 137 21.81 11.17 -0.55
CA GLY A 137 22.17 11.04 0.86
C GLY A 137 21.23 11.73 1.85
N HIS A 138 20.07 12.22 1.39
CA HIS A 138 19.10 12.87 2.27
C HIS A 138 18.32 11.86 3.12
N LYS A 139 17.90 12.29 4.31
CA LYS A 139 16.96 11.54 5.15
C LYS A 139 15.56 11.70 4.55
N VAL A 140 14.93 10.59 4.18
CA VAL A 140 13.63 10.60 3.50
C VAL A 140 12.61 9.77 4.25
N HIS A 141 11.42 10.34 4.47
CA HIS A 141 10.30 9.67 5.10
C HIS A 141 9.01 9.92 4.32
N MET A 142 8.22 8.88 4.07
CA MET A 142 6.93 8.98 3.37
C MET A 142 5.83 8.62 4.36
N VAL A 143 4.83 9.49 4.49
CA VAL A 143 3.67 9.30 5.37
C VAL A 143 2.43 9.52 4.53
N LEU A 144 1.63 8.47 4.29
CA LEU A 144 0.49 8.51 3.37
C LEU A 144 0.92 9.07 1.99
N GLU A 145 0.32 10.18 1.56
CA GLU A 145 0.62 10.92 0.33
C GLU A 145 1.69 12.01 0.48
N LYS A 146 2.34 12.13 1.65
CA LYS A 146 3.30 13.20 1.95
C LYS A 146 4.73 12.68 1.98
N LEU A 147 5.60 13.33 1.23
CA LEU A 147 7.04 13.11 1.26
C LEU A 147 7.73 14.14 2.16
N TYR A 148 8.62 13.69 3.03
CA TYR A 148 9.47 14.53 3.87
C TYR A 148 10.94 14.27 3.53
N ILE A 149 11.70 15.34 3.30
CA ILE A 149 13.13 15.31 2.98
C ILE A 149 13.84 16.16 4.03
N ASN A 150 14.79 15.57 4.76
CA ASN A 150 15.50 16.17 5.89
C ASN A 150 14.56 16.82 6.93
N GLY A 151 13.40 16.21 7.16
CA GLY A 151 12.38 16.67 8.11
C GLY A 151 11.40 17.70 7.54
N GLN A 152 11.62 18.24 6.34
CA GLN A 152 10.73 19.21 5.70
C GLN A 152 9.81 18.55 4.69
N ARG A 153 8.54 18.97 4.66
CA ARG A 153 7.56 18.47 3.70
C ARG A 153 7.92 18.95 2.30
N TYR A 154 8.03 18.01 1.37
CA TYR A 154 8.21 18.27 -0.05
C TYR A 154 6.85 18.56 -0.70
N PHE A 155 6.79 19.61 -1.51
CA PHE A 155 5.65 19.97 -2.34
C PHE A 155 6.07 19.82 -3.81
N PRO A 156 5.42 18.94 -4.59
CA PRO A 156 5.65 18.87 -6.03
C PRO A 156 5.40 20.22 -6.72
N GLN A 157 6.24 20.57 -7.69
CA GLN A 157 6.02 21.69 -8.61
C GLN A 157 5.16 21.23 -9.78
#